data_AF-A0AAD5R575-F1
#
_entry.id   AF-A0AAD5R575-F1
#
_cell.length_a   1.000
_cell.length_b   1.000
_cell.length_c   1.000
_cell.angle_alpha   90.00
_cell.angle_beta   90.00
_cell.angle_gamma   90.00
#
_symmetry.space_group_name_H-M   'P 1'
#
loop_
_entity.id
_entity.type
_entity.pdbx_description
1 polymer ?
#
loop_
_entity_poly.entity_id
_entity_poly.type
_entity_poly.pdbx_seq_one_letter_code
_entity_poly.pdbx_strand_id
1 'polypeptide(L)'
;MSLAEELMADFEEDDTEDIEQAIEAVNGADDIEEATEFAPVKSDYNSVYDVAKMALTDEYRELISTLNSELERTDEVHVTAPLESDPQYRLIVRLSHLAADLDGEINVIHKFVRDKYEKRFPELETLVPNPLEYLAAVKLLGNEINTKGQNKELLGQILAPATCIVVSVTASTTQGKSLEADELNAVREACDLAEKLHTDRISMYRLIELRMALIAPNLVHLLGAATTALLVSQAGGLAPLSRMPACNIPSVRSTKEVLGWVFLDSCPSSCWIRVLPPSRPIHAT
;
A
#
# COMPACT_ATOMS: atom_id res chain seq x y z
N MET A 1 -41.47 -4.76 -54.36
CA MET A 1 -40.59 -4.15 -53.34
C MET A 1 -40.39 -5.19 -52.25
N SER A 2 -39.26 -5.14 -51.55
CA SER A 2 -38.91 -6.15 -50.55
C SER A 2 -39.51 -5.82 -49.19
N LEU A 3 -39.73 -6.83 -48.34
CA LEU A 3 -40.22 -6.64 -46.96
C LEU A 3 -39.21 -5.86 -46.09
N ALA A 4 -37.92 -5.83 -46.49
CA ALA A 4 -36.88 -5.00 -45.89
C ALA A 4 -36.89 -3.53 -46.37
N GLU A 5 -37.67 -3.22 -47.41
CA GLU A 5 -37.74 -1.90 -48.06
C GLU A 5 -38.93 -1.10 -47.48
N GLU A 6 -40.03 -1.81 -47.18
CA GLU A 6 -41.17 -1.33 -46.40
C GLU A 6 -40.78 -1.03 -44.93
N LEU A 7 -39.87 -1.83 -44.36
CA LEU A 7 -39.37 -1.66 -42.98
C LEU A 7 -38.34 -0.55 -42.77
N MET A 8 -37.76 0.04 -43.83
CA MET A 8 -36.86 1.20 -43.67
C MET A 8 -37.61 2.52 -43.79
N ALA A 9 -38.70 2.59 -44.57
CA ALA A 9 -39.57 3.77 -44.63
C ALA A 9 -40.18 4.11 -43.25
N ASP A 10 -40.60 3.07 -42.50
CA ASP A 10 -41.18 3.18 -41.15
C ASP A 10 -40.19 3.70 -40.07
N PHE A 11 -38.91 3.88 -40.43
CA PHE A 11 -37.85 4.43 -39.55
C PHE A 11 -37.29 5.78 -40.03
N GLU A 12 -37.68 6.29 -41.21
CA GLU A 12 -37.17 7.56 -41.75
C GLU A 12 -38.10 8.78 -41.49
N GLU A 13 -39.33 8.58 -40.97
CA GLU A 13 -40.33 9.67 -40.82
C GLU A 13 -40.55 10.23 -39.38
N ASP A 14 -40.03 9.65 -38.29
CA ASP A 14 -40.52 9.95 -36.91
C ASP A 14 -39.46 10.34 -35.85
N ASP A 15 -38.24 10.77 -36.23
CA ASP A 15 -37.14 11.03 -35.25
C ASP A 15 -36.22 12.23 -35.59
N THR A 16 -36.74 13.28 -36.26
CA THR A 16 -35.92 14.46 -36.65
C THR A 16 -36.42 15.84 -36.21
N GLU A 17 -37.69 16.05 -35.85
CA GLU A 17 -38.19 17.39 -35.48
C GLU A 17 -38.04 17.76 -33.99
N ASP A 18 -37.91 16.79 -33.08
CA ASP A 18 -37.84 17.04 -31.62
C ASP A 18 -36.43 17.43 -31.11
N ILE A 19 -35.37 17.28 -31.92
CA ILE A 19 -33.99 17.55 -31.49
C ILE A 19 -33.64 19.04 -31.53
N GLU A 20 -34.15 19.81 -32.49
CA GLU A 20 -33.78 21.22 -32.65
C GLU A 20 -34.30 22.11 -31.50
N GLN A 21 -35.49 21.84 -30.97
CA GLN A 21 -36.07 22.61 -29.86
C GLN A 21 -35.34 22.40 -28.52
N ALA A 22 -34.59 21.31 -28.36
CA ALA A 22 -33.77 21.07 -27.17
C ALA A 22 -32.49 21.92 -27.14
N ILE A 23 -31.98 22.35 -28.30
CA ILE A 23 -30.66 23.00 -28.44
C ILE A 23 -30.71 24.48 -28.11
N GLU A 24 -31.81 25.19 -28.44
CA GLU A 24 -31.92 26.63 -28.14
C GLU A 24 -32.12 26.94 -26.65
N ALA A 25 -32.58 25.99 -25.85
CA ALA A 25 -32.97 26.21 -24.45
C ALA A 25 -31.80 26.26 -23.43
N VAL A 26 -30.57 25.91 -23.83
CA VAL A 26 -29.41 25.74 -22.91
C VAL A 26 -28.30 26.79 -23.13
N ASN A 27 -28.47 27.73 -24.05
CA ASN A 27 -27.55 28.86 -24.26
C ASN A 27 -27.71 29.95 -23.17
N GLY A 28 -27.54 29.57 -21.90
CA GLY A 28 -27.90 30.38 -20.74
C GLY A 28 -26.97 30.19 -19.53
N ALA A 29 -25.70 30.54 -19.70
CA ALA A 29 -24.69 30.81 -18.65
C ALA A 29 -24.54 29.79 -17.51
N ASP A 30 -23.52 28.93 -17.62
CA ASP A 30 -22.41 28.88 -16.67
C ASP A 30 -21.19 28.20 -17.32
N ASP A 31 -19.98 28.48 -16.83
CA ASP A 31 -18.72 28.00 -17.43
C ASP A 31 -18.53 26.49 -17.26
N ILE A 32 -18.74 25.72 -18.34
CA ILE A 32 -18.27 24.34 -18.42
C ILE A 32 -16.80 24.37 -18.85
N GLU A 33 -15.89 24.38 -17.88
CA GLU A 33 -14.47 24.17 -18.16
C GLU A 33 -14.29 22.81 -18.87
N GLU A 34 -13.79 22.86 -20.10
CA GLU A 34 -13.41 21.68 -20.87
C GLU A 34 -12.41 20.88 -20.02
N ALA A 35 -12.79 19.65 -19.65
CA ALA A 35 -12.01 18.81 -18.76
C ALA A 35 -10.76 18.26 -19.49
N THR A 36 -9.79 19.13 -19.74
CA THR A 36 -8.47 18.78 -20.25
C THR A 36 -7.91 17.69 -19.35
N GLU A 37 -7.63 16.52 -19.92
CA GLU A 37 -6.95 15.46 -19.20
C GLU A 37 -5.67 16.05 -18.61
N PHE A 38 -5.56 16.05 -17.27
CA PHE A 38 -4.32 16.39 -16.59
C PHE A 38 -3.30 15.31 -16.91
N ALA A 39 -2.63 15.48 -18.07
CA ALA A 39 -1.43 14.75 -18.42
C ALA A 39 -0.51 14.79 -17.19
N PRO A 40 -0.11 13.63 -16.64
CA PRO A 40 0.53 13.58 -15.34
C PRO A 40 1.77 14.45 -15.38
N VAL A 41 1.74 15.55 -14.63
CA VAL A 41 2.84 16.51 -14.57
C VAL A 41 4.03 15.75 -14.06
N LYS A 42 4.94 15.37 -14.97
CA LYS A 42 6.22 14.75 -14.65
C LYS A 42 7.08 15.82 -14.00
N SER A 43 6.80 16.04 -12.72
CA SER A 43 7.51 16.94 -11.83
C SER A 43 8.92 16.38 -11.66
N ASP A 44 9.90 17.10 -12.20
CA ASP A 44 11.31 16.74 -12.22
C ASP A 44 11.96 16.83 -10.82
N TYR A 45 11.45 16.02 -9.89
CA TYR A 45 12.09 15.75 -8.62
C TYR A 45 13.41 15.02 -8.89
N ASN A 46 14.52 15.68 -8.57
CA ASN A 46 15.86 15.11 -8.78
C ASN A 46 16.37 14.39 -7.55
N SER A 47 15.90 14.75 -6.34
CA SER A 47 16.21 14.01 -5.11
C SER A 47 15.01 13.25 -4.58
N VAL A 48 15.29 12.18 -3.84
CA VAL A 48 14.28 11.40 -3.10
C VAL A 48 13.67 12.23 -1.97
N TYR A 49 14.48 13.07 -1.31
CA TYR A 49 14.08 13.86 -0.15
C TYR A 49 13.09 14.99 -0.48
N ASP A 50 12.97 15.37 -1.75
CA ASP A 50 11.92 16.29 -2.24
C ASP A 50 10.52 15.67 -2.11
N VAL A 51 10.45 14.33 -2.12
CA VAL A 51 9.24 13.51 -2.18
C VAL A 51 8.99 12.78 -0.86
N ALA A 52 10.04 12.16 -0.29
CA ALA A 52 10.03 11.47 0.99
C ALA A 52 10.59 12.37 2.10
N LYS A 53 9.69 12.90 2.94
CA LYS A 53 9.97 13.96 3.92
C LYS A 53 9.97 13.45 5.36
N MET A 54 9.34 12.32 5.66
CA MET A 54 9.26 11.81 7.04
C MET A 54 10.64 11.48 7.59
N ALA A 55 11.52 10.88 6.78
CA ALA A 55 12.91 10.58 7.13
C ALA A 55 13.77 11.82 7.49
N LEU A 56 13.34 13.01 7.07
CA LEU A 56 14.00 14.29 7.37
C LEU A 56 13.42 14.96 8.64
N THR A 57 12.18 14.65 9.00
CA THR A 57 11.46 15.22 10.15
C THR A 57 12.10 14.83 11.48
N ASP A 58 12.27 15.78 12.39
CA ASP A 58 12.91 15.51 13.69
C ASP A 58 12.08 14.58 14.59
N GLU A 59 10.75 14.62 14.49
CA GLU A 59 9.85 13.66 15.17
C GLU A 59 10.16 12.20 14.81
N TYR A 60 10.56 11.91 13.56
CA TYR A 60 10.99 10.58 13.15
C TYR A 60 12.24 10.16 13.90
N ARG A 61 13.23 11.04 13.97
CA ARG A 61 14.53 10.78 14.62
C ARG A 61 14.37 10.57 16.13
N GLU A 62 13.58 11.40 16.79
CA GLU A 62 13.24 11.25 18.20
C GLU A 62 12.52 9.91 18.46
N LEU A 63 11.50 9.58 17.67
CA LEU A 63 10.73 8.34 17.84
C LEU A 63 11.55 7.08 17.51
N ILE A 64 12.43 7.09 16.51
CA ILE A 64 13.35 5.98 16.21
C ILE A 64 14.39 5.80 17.32
N SER A 65 14.98 6.88 17.85
CA SER A 65 15.92 6.77 18.98
C SER A 65 15.24 6.21 20.24
N THR A 66 13.99 6.62 20.49
CA THR A 66 13.15 6.10 21.58
C THR A 66 12.82 4.62 21.36
N LEU A 67 12.35 4.25 20.15
CA LEU A 67 12.02 2.89 19.72
C LEU A 67 13.18 1.92 19.97
N ASN A 68 14.38 2.27 19.50
CA ASN A 68 15.56 1.43 19.66
C ASN A 68 15.92 1.25 21.14
N SER A 69 15.87 2.32 21.94
CA SER A 69 16.09 2.19 23.39
C SER A 69 15.04 1.30 24.06
N GLU A 70 13.76 1.39 23.69
CA GLU A 70 12.67 0.60 24.27
C GLU A 70 12.64 -0.87 23.82
N LEU A 71 13.25 -1.19 22.67
CA LEU A 71 13.50 -2.55 22.20
C LEU A 71 14.67 -3.23 22.93
N GLU A 72 15.70 -2.46 23.33
CA GLU A 72 16.83 -2.96 24.12
C GLU A 72 16.51 -3.16 25.62
N ARG A 73 15.40 -2.60 26.12
CA ARG A 73 14.99 -2.69 27.53
C ARG A 73 14.53 -4.10 27.94
N THR A 74 15.31 -4.72 28.81
CA THR A 74 14.99 -6.00 29.47
C THR A 74 14.11 -5.88 30.72
N ASP A 75 13.84 -4.66 31.20
CA ASP A 75 13.10 -4.43 32.45
C ASP A 75 11.60 -4.78 32.34
N GLU A 76 10.98 -5.15 33.47
CA GLU A 76 9.52 -5.26 33.56
C GLU A 76 8.84 -3.89 33.39
N VAL A 77 8.08 -3.73 32.31
CA VAL A 77 7.30 -2.51 32.06
C VAL A 77 5.97 -2.56 32.81
N HIS A 78 5.87 -1.77 33.88
CA HIS A 78 4.63 -1.56 34.61
C HIS A 78 3.76 -0.49 33.92
N VAL A 79 2.60 -0.90 33.42
CA VAL A 79 1.61 0.02 32.82
C VAL A 79 0.74 0.62 33.92
N THR A 80 0.70 1.95 34.00
CA THR A 80 0.03 2.69 35.09
C THR A 80 -1.36 3.17 34.68
N ALA A 81 -2.33 3.10 35.59
CA ALA A 81 -3.65 3.71 35.37
C ALA A 81 -3.66 5.20 35.75
N PRO A 82 -4.27 6.11 34.96
CA PRO A 82 -5.06 5.86 33.75
C PRO A 82 -4.21 5.68 32.48
N LEU A 83 -4.55 4.68 31.65
CA LEU A 83 -3.81 4.32 30.43
C LEU A 83 -3.58 5.49 29.47
N GLU A 84 -4.57 6.37 29.28
CA GLU A 84 -4.46 7.55 28.39
C GLU A 84 -3.39 8.58 28.82
N SER A 85 -2.92 8.48 30.07
CA SER A 85 -1.83 9.29 30.63
C SER A 85 -0.48 8.58 30.68
N ASP A 86 -0.47 7.25 30.50
CA ASP A 86 0.74 6.43 30.59
C ASP A 86 1.71 6.72 29.43
N PRO A 87 3.02 6.88 29.70
CA PRO A 87 4.00 7.24 28.68
C PRO A 87 4.23 6.12 27.66
N GLN A 88 4.13 4.84 28.05
CA GLN A 88 4.27 3.70 27.14
C GLN A 88 3.07 3.63 26.20
N TYR A 89 1.84 3.79 26.71
CA TYR A 89 0.65 3.84 25.84
C TYR A 89 0.72 5.00 24.84
N ARG A 90 1.16 6.19 25.27
CA ARG A 90 1.35 7.35 24.39
C ARG A 90 2.45 7.14 23.34
N LEU A 91 3.56 6.49 23.71
CA LEU A 91 4.60 6.11 22.76
C LEU A 91 4.04 5.12 21.73
N ILE A 92 3.30 4.09 22.16
CA ILE A 92 2.68 3.13 21.26
C ILE A 92 1.75 3.80 20.25
N VAL A 93 0.84 4.69 20.69
CA VAL A 93 -0.06 5.40 19.74
C VAL A 93 0.72 6.29 18.76
N ARG A 94 1.83 6.93 19.19
CA ARG A 94 2.69 7.71 18.27
C ARG A 94 3.40 6.83 17.24
N LEU A 95 4.00 5.72 17.66
CA LEU A 95 4.66 4.75 16.76
C LEU A 95 3.66 4.11 15.80
N SER A 96 2.43 3.84 16.26
CA SER A 96 1.32 3.36 15.44
C SER A 96 0.94 4.31 14.31
N HIS A 97 0.88 5.62 14.57
CA HIS A 97 0.65 6.63 13.52
C HIS A 97 1.84 6.70 12.57
N LEU A 98 3.06 6.84 13.10
CA LEU A 98 4.27 6.94 12.29
C LEU A 98 4.46 5.74 11.34
N ALA A 99 4.23 4.51 11.83
CA ALA A 99 4.28 3.30 10.99
C ALA A 99 3.24 3.34 9.85
N ALA A 100 2.04 3.86 10.11
CA ALA A 100 0.99 4.00 9.13
C ALA A 100 1.28 5.10 8.09
N ASP A 101 2.07 6.11 8.44
CA ASP A 101 2.54 7.18 7.55
C ASP A 101 3.74 6.72 6.72
N LEU A 102 4.66 5.92 7.29
CA LEU A 102 5.72 5.22 6.54
C LEU A 102 5.16 4.27 5.47
N ASP A 103 4.08 3.55 5.77
CA ASP A 103 3.34 2.76 4.78
C ASP A 103 2.80 3.64 3.64
N GLY A 104 2.50 4.92 3.90
CA GLY A 104 2.20 5.91 2.88
C GLY A 104 3.44 6.31 2.07
N GLU A 105 4.51 6.73 2.76
CA GLU A 105 5.74 7.24 2.14
C GLU A 105 6.43 6.20 1.23
N ILE A 106 6.48 4.92 1.64
CA ILE A 106 7.01 3.82 0.81
C ILE A 106 6.26 3.74 -0.53
N ASN A 107 4.94 3.98 -0.56
CA ASN A 107 4.15 4.02 -1.80
C ASN A 107 4.42 5.27 -2.65
N VAL A 108 4.87 6.38 -2.07
CA VAL A 108 5.31 7.56 -2.83
C VAL A 108 6.72 7.35 -3.41
N ILE A 109 7.64 6.77 -2.63
CA ILE A 109 8.98 6.38 -3.10
C ILE A 109 8.88 5.37 -4.26
N HIS A 110 7.96 4.39 -4.15
CA HIS A 110 7.69 3.44 -5.24
C HIS A 110 7.30 4.14 -6.55
N LYS A 111 6.38 5.12 -6.50
CA LYS A 111 6.00 5.93 -7.68
C LYS A 111 7.19 6.72 -8.25
N PHE A 112 7.97 7.38 -7.39
CA PHE A 112 9.17 8.12 -7.81
C PHE A 112 10.20 7.21 -8.52
N VAL A 113 10.48 6.02 -7.98
CA VAL A 113 11.41 5.06 -8.59
C VAL A 113 10.85 4.54 -9.91
N ARG A 114 9.56 4.17 -9.95
CA ARG A 114 8.89 3.75 -11.17
C ARG A 114 8.99 4.81 -12.27
N ASP A 115 8.62 6.05 -11.99
CA ASP A 115 8.53 7.12 -12.99
C ASP A 115 9.90 7.48 -13.61
N LYS A 116 11.00 7.19 -12.90
CA LYS A 116 12.37 7.25 -13.45
C LYS A 116 12.76 5.94 -14.17
N TYR A 117 12.46 4.78 -13.59
CA TYR A 117 12.89 3.47 -14.12
C TYR A 117 12.06 2.96 -15.31
N GLU A 118 10.87 3.52 -15.54
CA GLU A 118 10.03 3.36 -16.75
C GLU A 118 10.86 3.54 -18.03
N LYS A 119 11.78 4.51 -18.04
CA LYS A 119 12.71 4.77 -19.16
C LYS A 119 13.58 3.55 -19.51
N ARG A 120 13.90 2.70 -18.53
CA ARG A 120 14.83 1.56 -18.64
C ARG A 120 14.16 0.22 -18.86
N PHE A 121 13.06 -0.04 -18.15
CA PHE A 121 12.39 -1.33 -18.16
C PHE A 121 10.89 -1.14 -17.82
N PRO A 122 10.10 -0.58 -18.75
CA PRO A 122 8.70 -0.22 -18.50
C PRO A 122 7.82 -1.44 -18.18
N GLU A 123 8.19 -2.62 -18.66
CA GLU A 123 7.44 -3.86 -18.40
C GLU A 123 7.43 -4.26 -16.90
N LEU A 124 8.37 -3.78 -16.09
CA LEU A 124 8.55 -4.24 -14.70
C LEU A 124 7.38 -3.90 -13.77
N GLU A 125 6.67 -2.78 -13.97
CA GLU A 125 5.52 -2.41 -13.13
C GLU A 125 4.40 -3.45 -13.24
N THR A 126 4.05 -3.84 -14.48
CA THR A 126 3.02 -4.85 -14.76
C THR A 126 3.40 -6.25 -14.25
N LEU A 127 4.69 -6.52 -14.07
CA LEU A 127 5.20 -7.81 -13.60
C LEU A 127 5.29 -7.92 -12.06
N VAL A 128 5.45 -6.80 -11.36
CA VAL A 128 5.72 -6.76 -9.92
C VAL A 128 4.83 -5.72 -9.24
N PRO A 129 3.56 -6.05 -8.93
CA PRO A 129 2.61 -5.10 -8.34
C PRO A 129 2.88 -4.79 -6.85
N ASN A 130 3.74 -5.55 -6.17
CA ASN A 130 4.13 -5.29 -4.79
C ASN A 130 5.24 -4.21 -4.74
N PRO A 131 5.01 -3.03 -4.13
CA PRO A 131 5.98 -1.94 -4.08
C PRO A 131 7.36 -2.33 -3.53
N LEU A 132 7.40 -3.22 -2.54
CA LEU A 132 8.64 -3.62 -1.87
C LEU A 132 9.47 -4.58 -2.72
N GLU A 133 8.81 -5.54 -3.38
CA GLU A 133 9.47 -6.45 -4.34
C GLU A 133 9.97 -5.67 -5.57
N TYR A 134 9.20 -4.69 -6.05
CA TYR A 134 9.60 -3.82 -7.17
C TYR A 134 10.87 -3.03 -6.82
N LEU A 135 10.88 -2.33 -5.67
CA LEU A 135 12.03 -1.54 -5.22
C LEU A 135 13.29 -2.40 -5.03
N ALA A 136 13.15 -3.61 -4.47
CA ALA A 136 14.25 -4.56 -4.33
C ALA A 136 14.74 -5.12 -5.69
N ALA A 137 13.84 -5.41 -6.62
CA ALA A 137 14.17 -5.84 -7.98
C ALA A 137 14.93 -4.75 -8.77
N VAL A 138 14.46 -3.49 -8.70
CA VAL A 138 15.12 -2.33 -9.35
C VAL A 138 16.54 -2.12 -8.78
N LYS A 139 16.70 -2.20 -7.46
CA LYS A 139 18.01 -2.11 -6.78
C LYS A 139 18.99 -3.18 -7.25
N LEU A 140 18.51 -4.41 -7.46
CA LEU A 140 19.34 -5.53 -7.92
C LEU A 140 19.70 -5.43 -9.41
N LEU A 141 18.75 -5.07 -10.26
CA LEU A 141 18.92 -4.99 -11.72
C LEU A 141 19.76 -3.76 -12.14
N GLY A 142 19.38 -2.57 -11.69
CA GLY A 142 19.97 -1.30 -12.14
C GLY A 142 19.95 -1.14 -13.67
N ASN A 143 21.06 -0.66 -14.25
CA ASN A 143 21.21 -0.57 -15.71
C ASN A 143 21.57 -1.92 -16.38
N GLU A 144 21.98 -2.93 -15.61
CA GLU A 144 22.59 -4.19 -16.09
C GLU A 144 21.57 -5.34 -16.25
N ILE A 145 20.35 -4.99 -16.68
CA ILE A 145 19.22 -5.92 -16.88
C ILE A 145 19.59 -7.18 -17.70
N ASN A 146 20.45 -7.06 -18.71
CA ASN A 146 20.82 -8.20 -19.58
C ASN A 146 21.69 -9.25 -18.88
N THR A 147 22.51 -8.88 -17.89
CA THR A 147 23.38 -9.81 -17.17
C THR A 147 22.77 -10.25 -15.84
N LYS A 148 22.10 -9.33 -15.12
CA LYS A 148 21.49 -9.61 -13.81
C LYS A 148 20.08 -10.18 -13.93
N GLY A 149 19.30 -9.73 -14.91
CA GLY A 149 17.97 -10.28 -15.22
C GLY A 149 17.99 -11.73 -15.71
N GLN A 150 19.14 -12.22 -16.18
CA GLN A 150 19.33 -13.65 -16.49
C GLN A 150 19.76 -14.49 -15.29
N ASN A 151 20.21 -13.88 -14.18
CA ASN A 151 20.57 -14.60 -12.97
C ASN A 151 19.33 -14.86 -12.07
N LYS A 152 18.68 -16.00 -12.34
CA LYS A 152 17.48 -16.47 -11.62
C LYS A 152 17.72 -16.74 -10.13
N GLU A 153 18.95 -17.02 -9.70
CA GLU A 153 19.30 -17.28 -8.29
C GLU A 153 19.32 -15.99 -7.46
N LEU A 154 19.67 -14.86 -8.08
CA LEU A 154 19.59 -13.54 -7.46
C LEU A 154 18.15 -13.02 -7.39
N LEU A 155 17.39 -13.17 -8.49
CA LEU A 155 15.97 -12.78 -8.53
C LEU A 155 15.10 -13.63 -7.58
N GLY A 156 15.37 -14.94 -7.48
CA GLY A 156 14.62 -15.88 -6.65
C GLY A 156 14.78 -15.70 -5.12
N GLN A 157 15.61 -14.76 -4.67
CA GLN A 157 15.68 -14.34 -3.27
C GLN A 157 14.63 -13.27 -2.92
N ILE A 158 14.07 -12.60 -3.94
CA ILE A 158 13.19 -11.43 -3.79
C ILE A 158 11.79 -11.73 -4.38
N LEU A 159 11.72 -12.34 -5.57
CA LEU A 159 10.46 -12.60 -6.28
C LEU A 159 10.12 -14.09 -6.32
N ALA A 160 8.83 -14.39 -6.49
CA ALA A 160 8.35 -15.74 -6.73
C ALA A 160 8.98 -16.37 -8.00
N PRO A 161 9.28 -17.69 -8.02
CA PRO A 161 9.95 -18.34 -9.16
C PRO A 161 9.26 -18.18 -10.53
N ALA A 162 7.93 -18.03 -10.55
CA ALA A 162 7.19 -17.73 -11.77
C ALA A 162 7.53 -16.33 -12.31
N THR A 163 7.43 -15.31 -11.46
CA THR A 163 7.75 -13.91 -11.79
C THR A 163 9.21 -13.77 -12.23
N CYS A 164 10.15 -14.46 -11.57
CA CYS A 164 11.56 -14.52 -11.98
C CYS A 164 11.74 -14.97 -13.44
N ILE A 165 10.96 -15.93 -13.93
CA ILE A 165 11.04 -16.41 -15.31
C ILE A 165 10.51 -15.35 -16.28
N VAL A 166 9.37 -14.73 -15.98
CA VAL A 166 8.76 -13.71 -16.85
C VAL A 166 9.63 -12.45 -16.92
N VAL A 167 10.15 -11.98 -15.78
CA VAL A 167 11.13 -10.87 -15.71
C VAL A 167 12.40 -11.19 -16.51
N SER A 168 12.90 -12.42 -16.45
CA SER A 168 14.11 -12.83 -17.20
C SER A 168 13.91 -12.85 -18.72
N VAL A 169 12.73 -13.28 -19.18
CA VAL A 169 12.35 -13.27 -20.61
C VAL A 169 12.13 -11.84 -21.09
N THR A 170 11.35 -11.04 -20.37
CA THR A 170 11.05 -9.65 -20.75
C THR A 170 12.28 -8.75 -20.69
N ALA A 171 13.18 -8.91 -19.71
CA ALA A 171 14.45 -8.22 -19.67
C ALA A 171 15.37 -8.56 -20.87
N SER A 172 15.17 -9.71 -21.52
CA SER A 172 15.91 -10.10 -22.73
C SER A 172 15.29 -9.53 -24.02
N THR A 173 14.10 -8.92 -23.95
CA THR A 173 13.36 -8.36 -25.11
C THR A 173 12.94 -6.90 -24.94
N THR A 174 13.20 -6.27 -23.80
CA THR A 174 12.74 -4.91 -23.49
C THR A 174 13.38 -3.86 -24.40
N GLN A 175 12.61 -2.81 -24.67
CA GLN A 175 12.98 -1.72 -25.59
C GLN A 175 13.52 -0.47 -24.85
N GLY A 176 13.61 -0.53 -23.51
CA GLY A 176 14.01 0.60 -22.67
C GLY A 176 15.49 0.99 -22.79
N LYS A 177 15.76 2.29 -22.62
CA LYS A 177 17.09 2.91 -22.82
C LYS A 177 17.88 2.90 -21.52
N SER A 178 19.21 2.78 -21.60
CA SER A 178 20.09 2.93 -20.43
C SER A 178 19.90 4.29 -19.77
N LEU A 179 19.74 4.31 -18.44
CA LEU A 179 19.64 5.52 -17.64
C LEU A 179 21.00 6.22 -17.52
N GLU A 180 20.96 7.53 -17.33
CA GLU A 180 22.13 8.31 -16.92
C GLU A 180 22.59 7.94 -15.51
N ALA A 181 23.87 8.15 -15.20
CA ALA A 181 24.46 7.77 -13.92
C ALA A 181 23.78 8.47 -12.73
N ASP A 182 23.41 9.73 -12.88
CA ASP A 182 22.81 10.53 -11.81
C ASP A 182 21.35 10.12 -11.55
N GLU A 183 20.56 9.87 -12.60
CA GLU A 183 19.21 9.30 -12.45
C GLU A 183 19.24 7.93 -11.76
N LEU A 184 20.22 7.09 -12.12
CA LEU A 184 20.39 5.76 -11.53
C LEU A 184 20.85 5.84 -10.07
N ASN A 185 21.69 6.81 -9.71
CA ASN A 185 22.09 7.05 -8.33
C ASN A 185 20.90 7.53 -7.47
N ALA A 186 20.06 8.44 -7.99
CA ALA A 186 18.83 8.85 -7.31
C ALA A 186 17.84 7.68 -7.11
N VAL A 187 17.72 6.78 -8.10
CA VAL A 187 16.94 5.54 -7.97
C VAL A 187 17.52 4.59 -6.92
N ARG A 188 18.85 4.44 -6.84
CA ARG A 188 19.50 3.62 -5.80
C ARG A 188 19.28 4.19 -4.40
N GLU A 189 19.47 5.50 -4.22
CA GLU A 189 19.23 6.18 -2.95
C GLU A 189 17.77 6.02 -2.49
N ALA A 190 16.82 6.04 -3.43
CA ALA A 190 15.40 5.81 -3.15
C ALA A 190 15.12 4.38 -2.66
N CYS A 191 15.70 3.37 -3.30
CA CYS A 191 15.62 1.99 -2.82
C CYS A 191 16.29 1.81 -1.45
N ASP A 192 17.46 2.42 -1.24
CA ASP A 192 18.20 2.38 0.04
C ASP A 192 17.48 3.13 1.16
N LEU A 193 16.68 4.16 0.84
CA LEU A 193 15.81 4.84 1.80
C LEU A 193 14.60 3.96 2.15
N ALA A 194 13.89 3.45 1.14
CA ALA A 194 12.71 2.61 1.35
C ALA A 194 13.02 1.34 2.15
N GLU A 195 14.20 0.72 1.95
CA GLU A 195 14.65 -0.43 2.73
C GLU A 195 14.82 -0.09 4.22
N LYS A 196 15.42 1.07 4.55
CA LYS A 196 15.55 1.56 5.94
C LYS A 196 14.18 1.81 6.57
N LEU A 197 13.30 2.55 5.88
CA LEU A 197 11.94 2.81 6.35
C LEU A 197 11.14 1.52 6.56
N HIS A 198 11.33 0.52 5.69
CA HIS A 198 10.72 -0.79 5.83
C HIS A 198 11.21 -1.56 7.07
N THR A 199 12.52 -1.57 7.33
CA THR A 199 13.12 -2.16 8.53
C THR A 199 12.66 -1.44 9.81
N ASP A 200 12.73 -0.11 9.83
CA ASP A 200 12.31 0.71 10.98
C ASP A 200 10.83 0.51 11.29
N ARG A 201 9.96 0.46 10.27
CA ARG A 201 8.53 0.11 10.40
C ARG A 201 8.31 -1.29 10.98
N ILE A 202 9.11 -2.29 10.62
CA ILE A 202 9.03 -3.64 11.23
C ILE A 202 9.40 -3.57 12.72
N SER A 203 10.44 -2.82 13.08
CA SER A 203 10.83 -2.59 14.48
C SER A 203 9.72 -1.89 15.28
N MET A 204 9.03 -0.90 14.69
CA MET A 204 7.85 -0.25 15.30
C MET A 204 6.75 -1.27 15.59
N TYR A 205 6.29 -2.02 14.58
CA TYR A 205 5.24 -3.02 14.77
C TYR A 205 5.63 -4.09 15.80
N ARG A 206 6.92 -4.46 15.91
CA ARG A 206 7.41 -5.41 16.91
C ARG A 206 7.38 -4.87 18.34
N LEU A 207 7.73 -3.60 18.58
CA LEU A 207 7.59 -3.00 19.91
C LEU A 207 6.10 -2.86 20.29
N ILE A 208 5.25 -2.46 19.33
CA ILE A 208 3.80 -2.37 19.55
C ILE A 208 3.23 -3.73 19.92
N GLU A 209 3.58 -4.80 19.21
CA GLU A 209 3.15 -6.17 19.53
C GLU A 209 3.53 -6.59 20.96
N LEU A 210 4.79 -6.37 21.35
CA LEU A 210 5.31 -6.70 22.69
C LEU A 210 4.60 -5.95 23.81
N ARG A 211 4.35 -4.63 23.65
CA ARG A 211 3.68 -3.82 24.68
C ARG A 211 2.15 -4.01 24.69
N MET A 212 1.53 -4.33 23.55
CA MET A 212 0.07 -4.52 23.48
C MET A 212 -0.43 -5.67 24.35
N ALA A 213 0.39 -6.71 24.57
CA ALA A 213 0.09 -7.80 25.50
C ALA A 213 -0.08 -7.34 26.96
N LEU A 214 0.61 -6.26 27.37
CA LEU A 214 0.50 -5.66 28.70
C LEU A 214 -0.65 -4.65 28.78
N ILE A 215 -0.84 -3.85 27.72
CA ILE A 215 -1.82 -2.75 27.69
C ILE A 215 -3.25 -3.26 27.46
N ALA A 216 -3.44 -4.26 26.59
CA ALA A 216 -4.75 -4.75 26.17
C ALA A 216 -4.86 -6.30 26.17
N PRO A 217 -4.52 -6.99 27.28
CA PRO A 217 -4.42 -8.45 27.34
C PRO A 217 -5.70 -9.18 26.87
N ASN A 218 -6.89 -8.62 27.16
CA ASN A 218 -8.17 -9.20 26.76
C ASN A 218 -8.36 -9.21 25.23
N LEU A 219 -7.92 -8.18 24.52
CA LEU A 219 -7.99 -8.13 23.05
C LEU A 219 -6.92 -9.05 22.44
N VAL A 220 -5.71 -9.04 23.01
CA VAL A 220 -4.61 -9.92 22.59
C VAL A 220 -4.97 -11.40 22.74
N HIS A 221 -5.72 -11.78 23.78
CA HIS A 221 -6.22 -13.15 23.95
C HIS A 221 -7.29 -13.55 22.92
N LEU A 222 -8.10 -12.60 22.44
CA LEU A 222 -9.18 -12.85 21.48
C LEU A 222 -8.74 -12.80 20.01
N LEU A 223 -7.77 -11.94 19.69
CA LEU A 223 -7.40 -11.60 18.30
C LEU A 223 -5.92 -11.88 17.98
N GLY A 224 -5.08 -12.12 18.99
CA GLY A 224 -3.62 -12.16 18.84
C GLY A 224 -2.98 -10.77 18.98
N ALA A 225 -1.68 -10.76 19.32
CA ALA A 225 -0.94 -9.52 19.60
C ALA A 225 -0.81 -8.63 18.36
N ALA A 226 -0.32 -9.17 17.25
CA ALA A 226 -0.19 -8.44 15.97
C ALA A 226 -1.52 -7.88 15.44
N THR A 227 -2.62 -8.64 15.51
CA THR A 227 -3.94 -8.17 15.05
C THR A 227 -4.50 -7.08 15.95
N THR A 228 -4.31 -7.20 17.27
CA THR A 228 -4.69 -6.15 18.22
C THR A 228 -3.85 -4.89 18.00
N ALA A 229 -2.54 -5.03 17.82
CA ALA A 229 -1.64 -3.94 17.49
C ALA A 229 -2.10 -3.17 16.25
N LEU A 230 -2.42 -3.87 15.15
CA LEU A 230 -2.89 -3.26 13.91
C LEU A 230 -4.23 -2.54 14.08
N LEU A 231 -5.23 -3.17 14.72
CA LEU A 231 -6.54 -2.57 14.95
C LEU A 231 -6.48 -1.33 15.86
N VAL A 232 -5.69 -1.39 16.93
CA VAL A 232 -5.47 -0.24 17.82
C VAL A 232 -4.71 0.88 17.10
N SER A 233 -3.73 0.54 16.27
CA SER A 233 -2.99 1.52 15.45
C SER A 233 -3.93 2.26 14.50
N GLN A 234 -4.72 1.51 13.73
CA GLN A 234 -5.57 2.05 12.68
C GLN A 234 -6.82 2.78 13.22
N ALA A 235 -7.24 2.49 14.46
CA ALA A 235 -8.25 3.27 15.16
C ALA A 235 -7.72 4.58 15.78
N GLY A 236 -6.39 4.77 15.88
CA GLY A 236 -5.80 5.88 16.65
C GLY A 236 -5.84 5.67 18.16
N GLY A 237 -5.85 4.40 18.62
CA GLY A 237 -5.81 4.01 20.03
C GLY A 237 -7.06 3.27 20.53
N LEU A 238 -6.95 2.72 21.75
CA LEU A 238 -8.01 1.99 22.46
C LEU A 238 -9.25 2.85 22.77
N ALA A 239 -9.08 4.16 23.02
CA ALA A 239 -10.20 5.04 23.34
C ALA A 239 -11.09 5.38 22.13
N PRO A 240 -10.55 5.66 20.92
CA PRO A 240 -11.33 5.60 19.69
C PRO A 240 -11.92 4.22 19.38
N LEU A 241 -11.13 3.14 19.53
CA LEU A 241 -11.58 1.77 19.23
C LEU A 241 -12.79 1.35 20.08
N SER A 242 -12.84 1.73 21.36
CA SER A 242 -13.98 1.44 22.25
C SER A 242 -15.25 2.25 21.94
N ARG A 243 -15.14 3.33 21.17
CA ARG A 243 -16.28 4.13 20.67
C ARG A 243 -16.74 3.71 19.27
N MET A 244 -15.94 2.90 18.56
CA MET A 244 -16.26 2.43 17.22
C MET A 244 -17.39 1.38 17.29
N PRO A 245 -18.47 1.51 16.50
CA PRO A 245 -19.54 0.50 16.49
C PRO A 245 -19.05 -0.80 15.86
N ALA A 246 -19.56 -1.93 16.36
CA ALA A 246 -19.07 -3.27 15.98
C ALA A 246 -19.14 -3.58 14.47
N CYS A 247 -20.05 -2.94 13.73
CA CYS A 247 -20.15 -3.04 12.27
C CYS A 247 -18.97 -2.42 11.51
N ASN A 248 -18.23 -1.47 12.10
CA ASN A 248 -17.08 -0.83 11.47
C ASN A 248 -15.76 -1.58 11.72
N ILE A 249 -15.68 -2.40 12.78
CA ILE A 249 -14.44 -3.13 13.13
C ILE A 249 -13.93 -4.02 11.96
N PRO A 250 -14.78 -4.74 11.19
CA PRO A 250 -14.33 -5.48 10.03
C PRO A 250 -13.81 -4.61 8.87
N SER A 251 -14.35 -3.39 8.68
CA SER A 251 -13.98 -2.52 7.56
C SER A 251 -12.67 -1.75 7.78
N VAL A 252 -12.26 -1.55 9.03
CA VAL A 252 -10.94 -1.01 9.40
C VAL A 252 -9.84 -1.75 8.64
N ARG A 253 -9.74 -3.07 8.84
CA ARG A 253 -8.76 -3.94 8.16
C ARG A 253 -9.17 -4.33 6.73
N SER A 254 -9.75 -3.37 5.99
CA SER A 254 -9.99 -3.45 4.54
C SER A 254 -9.51 -2.21 3.77
N THR A 255 -9.02 -1.17 4.47
CA THR A 255 -8.64 0.13 3.85
C THR A 255 -7.15 0.30 3.55
N LYS A 256 -6.33 -0.72 3.84
CA LYS A 256 -4.92 -0.82 3.40
C LYS A 256 -4.60 -2.28 3.05
N GLU A 257 -4.32 -2.58 1.79
CA GLU A 257 -3.86 -3.92 1.33
C GLU A 257 -2.36 -4.15 1.62
N VAL A 258 -1.82 -3.50 2.66
CA VAL A 258 -0.38 -3.50 2.97
C VAL A 258 -0.11 -4.45 4.14
N LEU A 259 -0.03 -5.75 3.84
CA LEU A 259 0.70 -6.76 4.61
C LEU A 259 0.69 -8.10 3.86
N GLY A 260 1.82 -8.47 3.25
CA GLY A 260 2.03 -9.72 2.50
C GLY A 260 2.10 -10.97 3.39
N TRP A 261 1.10 -11.18 4.24
CA TRP A 261 0.93 -12.39 5.05
C TRP A 261 -0.04 -13.33 4.34
N VAL A 262 0.49 -14.30 3.59
CA VAL A 262 -0.30 -15.26 2.81
C VAL A 262 -1.07 -16.21 3.73
N PHE A 263 -2.28 -15.81 4.10
CA PHE A 263 -3.28 -16.67 4.74
C PHE A 263 -4.35 -17.06 3.71
N LEU A 264 -4.08 -18.18 3.02
CA LEU A 264 -4.92 -18.94 2.07
C LEU A 264 -5.97 -18.14 1.27
N ASP A 265 -5.75 -18.02 -0.04
CA ASP A 265 -6.80 -17.75 -1.03
C ASP A 265 -7.99 -18.71 -0.89
N SER A 266 -9.11 -18.23 -0.34
CA SER A 266 -10.51 -18.61 -0.70
C SER A 266 -11.54 -17.99 0.26
N CYS A 267 -11.80 -16.68 0.18
CA CYS A 267 -13.12 -16.10 0.53
C CYS A 267 -13.21 -14.60 0.13
N PRO A 268 -13.97 -14.23 -0.91
CA PRO A 268 -14.25 -12.83 -1.24
C PRO A 268 -15.37 -12.26 -0.34
N SER A 269 -15.11 -12.16 0.98
CA SER A 269 -16.00 -11.45 1.93
C SER A 269 -15.33 -11.15 3.28
N SER A 270 -14.65 -10.00 3.36
CA SER A 270 -14.67 -9.05 4.51
C SER A 270 -14.76 -9.60 5.97
N CYS A 271 -14.07 -10.69 6.30
CA CYS A 271 -14.12 -11.32 7.63
C CYS A 271 -12.74 -11.81 8.09
N TRP A 272 -12.02 -10.99 8.86
CA TRP A 272 -10.86 -11.47 9.63
C TRP A 272 -11.30 -12.26 10.88
N ILE A 273 -12.45 -11.92 11.48
CA ILE A 273 -13.00 -12.62 12.65
C ILE A 273 -13.86 -13.80 12.18
N ARG A 274 -13.22 -14.95 11.93
CA ARG A 274 -13.96 -16.21 11.74
C ARG A 274 -14.52 -16.67 13.09
N VAL A 275 -15.76 -16.27 13.39
CA VAL A 275 -16.52 -16.82 14.51
C VAL A 275 -16.65 -18.33 14.30
N LEU A 276 -15.91 -19.11 15.09
CA LEU A 276 -16.00 -20.57 15.08
C LEU A 276 -17.43 -20.97 15.49
N PRO A 277 -18.16 -21.76 14.69
CA PRO A 277 -19.46 -22.28 15.12
C PRO A 277 -19.24 -23.17 16.35
N PRO A 278 -20.15 -23.15 17.34
CA PRO A 278 -19.97 -23.88 18.59
C PRO A 278 -19.75 -25.36 18.31
N SER A 279 -18.63 -25.88 18.80
CA SER A 279 -18.20 -27.26 18.62
C SER A 279 -19.24 -28.22 19.18
N ARG A 280 -19.94 -28.96 18.30
CA ARG A 280 -20.84 -30.04 18.74
C ARG A 280 -20.03 -31.07 19.52
N PRO A 281 -20.51 -31.55 20.68
CA PRO A 281 -19.81 -32.58 21.43
C PRO A 281 -19.70 -33.85 20.59
N ILE A 282 -18.48 -34.38 20.46
CA ILE A 282 -18.24 -35.68 19.84
C ILE A 282 -18.72 -36.72 20.85
N HIS A 283 -19.78 -37.47 20.50
CA HIS A 283 -20.19 -38.63 21.29
C HIS A 283 -19.09 -39.70 21.22
N ALA A 284 -18.50 -40.03 22.36
CA ALA A 284 -17.67 -41.21 22.50
C ALA A 284 -18.56 -42.48 22.51
N THR A 285 -18.09 -43.50 21.80
CA THR A 285 -18.61 -44.88 21.79
C THR A 285 -17.50 -45.82 22.22
#